data_AF-A0A926BKP9-F1
#
_entry.id   AF-A0A926BKP9-F1
#
_cell.length_a   1.000
_cell.length_b   1.000
_cell.length_c   1.000
_cell.angle_alpha   90.00
_cell.angle_beta   90.00
_cell.angle_gamma   90.00
#
_symmetry.space_group_name_H-M   'P 1'
#
loop_
_entity.id
_entity.type
_entity.pdbx_description
1 polymer ?
#
loop_
_entity_poly.entity_id
_entity_poly.type
_entity_poly.pdbx_seq_one_letter_code
_entity_poly.pdbx_strand_id
1 'polypeptide(L)'
;MPESLDTPAPTPGTLFLVATPIGNLEDITARALRVLREVNVIAAEDTRVTRKLLAHFDIHTPLTAYHEYTTDARENALLARLIAGDNIALVSDAGTPAVSDPGADLVALAASAGV
;
A
#
# COMPACT_ATOMS: atom_id res chain seq x y z
N MET A 1 -27.88 23.48 -26.76
CA MET A 1 -26.48 23.65 -26.33
C MET A 1 -25.92 22.27 -26.06
N PRO A 2 -24.76 21.92 -26.62
CA PRO A 2 -24.32 20.54 -26.77
C PRO A 2 -23.83 19.92 -25.45
N GLU A 3 -24.15 18.63 -25.32
CA GLU A 3 -23.48 17.54 -24.60
C GLU A 3 -22.68 17.87 -23.33
N SER A 4 -23.26 17.50 -22.18
CA SER A 4 -22.54 17.34 -20.92
C SER A 4 -21.48 16.25 -21.07
N LEU A 5 -20.22 16.66 -20.91
CA LEU A 5 -19.02 15.85 -21.01
C LEU A 5 -19.10 14.61 -20.11
N ASP A 6 -19.05 13.44 -20.73
CA ASP A 6 -18.72 12.16 -20.12
C ASP A 6 -17.30 12.26 -19.56
N THR A 7 -17.18 12.78 -18.33
CA THR A 7 -15.90 12.82 -17.63
C THR A 7 -15.66 11.39 -17.17
N PRO A 8 -14.64 10.67 -17.66
CA PRO A 8 -14.38 9.32 -17.19
C PRO A 8 -14.25 9.39 -15.67
N ALA A 9 -14.94 8.49 -14.97
CA ALA A 9 -14.78 8.36 -13.53
C ALA A 9 -13.28 8.30 -13.21
N PRO A 10 -12.81 9.00 -12.17
CA PRO A 10 -11.39 9.05 -11.83
C PRO A 10 -10.85 7.63 -11.78
N THR A 11 -9.75 7.38 -12.50
CA THR A 11 -9.13 6.05 -12.51
C THR A 11 -8.59 5.79 -11.10
N PRO A 12 -9.06 4.73 -10.43
CA PRO A 12 -8.57 4.40 -9.10
C PRO A 12 -7.07 4.11 -9.12
N GLY A 13 -6.41 4.38 -8.00
CA GLY A 13 -5.02 4.06 -7.79
C GLY A 13 -4.82 2.55 -7.65
N THR A 14 -3.57 2.12 -7.48
CA THR A 14 -3.23 0.71 -7.34
C THR A 14 -2.76 0.40 -5.92
N LEU A 15 -3.30 -0.67 -5.33
CA LEU A 15 -2.79 -1.27 -4.10
C LEU A 15 -1.69 -2.29 -4.44
N PHE A 16 -0.45 -1.97 -4.11
CA PHE A 16 0.70 -2.85 -4.31
C PHE A 16 0.98 -3.67 -3.06
N LEU A 17 0.95 -5.00 -3.19
CA LEU A 17 1.40 -5.90 -2.13
C LEU A 17 2.90 -6.12 -2.24
N VAL A 18 3.65 -5.66 -1.25
CA VAL A 18 5.11 -5.72 -1.24
C VAL A 18 5.58 -6.52 -0.03
N ALA A 19 6.10 -7.71 -0.30
CA ALA A 19 6.77 -8.51 0.73
C ALA A 19 8.15 -7.94 1.06
N THR A 20 8.50 -7.91 2.34
CA THR A 20 9.85 -7.59 2.81
C THR A 20 10.73 -8.85 2.87
N PRO A 21 12.05 -8.72 2.65
CA PRO A 21 12.97 -9.83 2.85
C PRO A 21 13.01 -10.34 4.28
N ILE A 22 13.15 -11.66 4.44
CA ILE A 22 13.36 -12.30 5.75
C ILE A 22 14.86 -12.25 6.08
N GLY A 23 15.31 -11.10 6.58
CA GLY A 23 16.66 -10.91 7.09
C GLY A 23 17.60 -10.14 6.17
N ASN A 24 17.85 -10.62 4.95
CA ASN A 24 18.78 -9.95 4.03
C ASN A 24 18.07 -8.88 3.18
N LEU A 25 18.40 -7.61 3.40
CA LEU A 25 17.81 -6.50 2.65
C LEU A 25 18.11 -6.58 1.14
N GLU A 26 19.17 -7.26 0.72
CA GLU A 26 19.53 -7.43 -0.69
C GLU A 26 18.59 -8.36 -1.46
N ASP A 27 17.79 -9.17 -0.77
CA ASP A 27 16.81 -10.06 -1.44
C ASP A 27 15.56 -9.30 -1.92
N ILE A 28 15.47 -7.98 -1.64
CA ILE A 28 14.39 -7.16 -2.16
C ILE A 28 14.50 -7.00 -3.67
N THR A 29 13.39 -7.19 -4.37
CA THR A 29 13.39 -7.05 -5.83
C THR A 29 13.51 -5.59 -6.27
N ALA A 30 14.15 -5.36 -7.43
CA ALA A 30 14.21 -4.04 -8.05
C ALA A 30 12.81 -3.43 -8.29
N ARG A 31 11.80 -4.28 -8.58
CA ARG A 31 10.41 -3.85 -8.72
C ARG A 31 9.83 -3.34 -7.41
N ALA A 32 10.07 -4.04 -6.29
CA ALA A 32 9.60 -3.61 -4.98
C ALA A 32 10.20 -2.25 -4.60
N LEU A 33 11.52 -2.07 -4.79
CA LEU A 33 12.17 -0.78 -4.55
C LEU A 33 11.59 0.34 -5.39
N ARG A 34 11.33 0.10 -6.67
CA ARG A 34 10.69 1.08 -7.56
C ARG A 34 9.31 1.47 -7.04
N VAL A 35 8.46 0.48 -6.74
CA VAL A 35 7.11 0.71 -6.23
C VAL A 35 7.15 1.53 -4.93
N LEU A 36 7.99 1.15 -3.97
CA LEU A 36 8.10 1.87 -2.70
C LEU A 36 8.54 3.34 -2.87
N ARG A 37 9.25 3.68 -3.95
CA ARG A 37 9.61 5.07 -4.29
C ARG A 37 8.50 5.85 -5.00
N GLU A 38 7.64 5.17 -5.75
CA GLU A 38 6.66 5.81 -6.64
C GLU A 38 5.25 5.95 -6.01
N VAL A 39 4.91 5.11 -5.03
CA VAL A 39 3.61 5.18 -4.35
C VAL A 39 3.45 6.45 -3.52
N ASN A 40 2.21 6.88 -3.31
CA ASN A 40 1.88 8.08 -2.53
C ASN A 40 2.00 7.84 -1.02
N VAL A 41 1.85 6.60 -0.58
CA VAL A 41 1.98 6.20 0.82
C VAL A 41 2.35 4.72 0.94
N ILE A 42 3.15 4.40 1.95
CA ILE A 42 3.45 3.04 2.36
C ILE A 42 2.67 2.76 3.65
N ALA A 43 1.77 1.79 3.61
CA ALA A 43 1.12 1.21 4.76
C ALA A 43 1.93 -0.01 5.22
N ALA A 44 2.40 -0.02 6.45
CA ALA A 44 3.24 -1.10 6.96
C ALA A 44 2.73 -1.63 8.31
N GLU A 45 2.85 -2.95 8.49
CA GLU A 45 2.56 -3.63 9.75
C GLU A 45 3.53 -3.20 10.85
N ASP A 46 4.83 -3.45 10.66
CA ASP A 46 5.88 -2.90 11.50
C ASP A 46 6.58 -1.72 10.80
N THR A 47 6.18 -0.50 11.18
CA THR A 47 6.80 0.73 10.69
C THR A 47 8.26 0.90 11.11
N ARG A 48 8.74 0.20 12.15
CA ARG A 48 10.15 0.27 12.59
C ARG A 48 11.04 -0.54 11.66
N VAL A 49 10.61 -1.74 11.28
CA VAL A 49 11.34 -2.59 10.32
C VAL A 49 11.30 -1.96 8.93
N THR A 50 10.12 -1.56 8.49
CA THR A 50 9.96 -0.87 7.20
C THR A 50 10.79 0.41 7.13
N ARG A 51 10.86 1.20 8.22
CA ARG A 51 11.71 2.41 8.24
C ARG A 51 13.20 2.10 8.06
N LYS A 52 13.70 0.98 8.58
CA LYS A 52 15.10 0.55 8.35
C LYS A 52 15.34 0.20 6.88
N LEU A 53 14.42 -0.53 6.26
CA LEU A 53 14.45 -0.84 4.83
C LEU A 53 14.47 0.45 3.99
N LEU A 54 13.52 1.36 4.25
CA LEU A 54 13.44 2.63 3.52
C LEU A 54 14.69 3.48 3.71
N ALA A 55 15.24 3.55 4.92
CA ALA A 55 16.49 4.28 5.17
C ALA A 55 17.70 3.66 4.46
N HIS A 56 17.81 2.33 4.43
CA HIS A 56 18.90 1.64 3.74
C HIS A 56 18.94 1.94 2.25
N PHE A 57 17.76 2.06 1.62
CA PHE A 57 17.63 2.36 0.20
C PHE A 57 17.37 3.84 -0.11
N ASP A 58 17.46 4.74 0.87
CA ASP A 58 17.19 6.18 0.69
C ASP A 58 15.81 6.45 0.03
N ILE A 59 14.75 5.92 0.66
CA ILE A 59 13.35 6.09 0.25
C ILE A 59 12.65 7.00 1.26
N HIS A 60 11.99 8.06 0.78
CA HIS A 60 11.36 9.09 1.61
C HIS A 60 9.83 9.10 1.55
N THR A 61 9.23 8.11 0.90
CA THR A 61 7.79 7.97 0.77
C THR A 61 7.11 7.97 2.14
N PRO A 62 5.98 8.69 2.33
CA PRO A 62 5.28 8.73 3.61
C PRO A 62 4.91 7.33 4.10
N LEU A 63 5.20 7.06 5.38
CA LEU A 63 4.96 5.76 6.03
C LEU A 63 3.83 5.90 7.06
N THR A 64 2.83 5.02 6.98
CA THR A 64 1.74 4.90 7.94
C THR A 64 1.69 3.48 8.52
N ALA A 65 1.29 3.36 9.78
CA ALA A 65 1.08 2.07 10.43
C ALA A 65 -0.27 1.48 10.00
N TYR A 66 -0.26 0.18 9.66
CA TYR A 66 -1.41 -0.62 9.30
C TYR A 66 -1.20 -2.07 9.79
N HIS A 67 -1.85 -2.43 10.90
CA HIS A 67 -1.77 -3.75 11.53
C HIS A 67 -3.14 -4.19 12.09
N GLU A 68 -3.23 -5.33 12.79
CA GLU A 68 -4.50 -5.95 13.26
C GLU A 68 -5.42 -5.02 14.08
N TYR A 69 -4.86 -4.08 14.85
CA TYR A 69 -5.63 -3.07 15.60
C TYR A 69 -5.94 -1.79 14.82
N THR A 70 -5.86 -1.82 13.49
CA THR A 70 -6.21 -0.67 12.67
C THR A 70 -7.70 -0.42 12.80
N THR A 71 -8.07 0.81 13.12
CA THR A 71 -9.48 1.21 13.18
C THR A 71 -10.08 1.24 11.78
N ASP A 72 -11.36 0.91 11.65
CA ASP A 72 -12.15 1.06 10.42
C ASP A 72 -11.98 2.45 9.80
N ALA A 73 -11.85 3.50 10.62
CA ALA A 73 -11.62 4.86 10.15
C ALA A 73 -10.35 5.03 9.30
N ARG A 74 -9.29 4.28 9.61
CA ARG A 74 -8.01 4.33 8.89
C ARG A 74 -8.05 3.46 7.64
N GLU A 75 -8.68 2.30 7.70
CA GLU A 75 -8.96 1.48 6.50
C GLU A 75 -9.76 2.28 5.47
N ASN A 76 -10.86 2.89 5.90
CA ASN A 76 -11.70 3.73 5.05
C ASN A 76 -10.94 4.95 4.50
N ALA A 77 -10.01 5.53 5.28
CA ALA A 77 -9.16 6.62 4.80
C ALA A 77 -8.18 6.16 3.71
N LEU A 78 -7.60 4.96 3.83
CA LEU A 78 -6.73 4.38 2.80
C LEU A 78 -7.53 4.02 1.55
N LEU A 79 -8.72 3.43 1.71
CA LEU A 79 -9.62 3.14 0.60
C LEU A 79 -10.04 4.42 -0.14
N ALA A 80 -10.41 5.47 0.58
CA ALA A 80 -10.79 6.75 -0.02
C ALA A 80 -9.64 7.34 -0.85
N ARG A 81 -8.39 7.18 -0.41
CA ARG A 81 -7.20 7.58 -1.16
C ARG A 81 -7.03 6.74 -2.44
N LEU A 82 -7.16 5.41 -2.35
CA LEU A 82 -7.13 4.53 -3.52
C LEU A 82 -8.19 4.92 -4.56
N ILE A 83 -9.44 5.13 -4.13
CA ILE A 83 -10.53 5.57 -5.02
C ILE A 83 -10.23 6.94 -5.63
N ALA A 84 -9.56 7.83 -4.90
CA ALA A 84 -9.15 9.14 -5.40
C ALA A 84 -7.97 9.11 -6.38
N GLY A 85 -7.35 7.95 -6.62
CA GLY A 85 -6.23 7.79 -7.57
C GLY A 85 -4.85 7.66 -6.93
N ASP A 86 -4.73 7.67 -5.60
CA ASP A 86 -3.44 7.47 -4.93
C ASP A 86 -3.00 6.00 -5.02
N ASN A 87 -1.74 5.79 -5.35
CA ASN A 87 -1.11 4.48 -5.27
C ASN A 87 -0.64 4.22 -3.84
N ILE A 88 -0.89 3.02 -3.32
CA ILE A 88 -0.55 2.63 -1.96
C ILE A 88 0.27 1.34 -2.01
N ALA A 89 1.41 1.29 -1.30
CA ALA A 89 2.09 0.02 -1.04
C ALA A 89 1.71 -0.50 0.34
N LEU A 90 1.21 -1.72 0.40
CA LEU A 90 1.03 -2.46 1.65
C LEU A 90 2.24 -3.37 1.85
N VAL A 91 2.93 -3.17 2.98
CA VAL A 91 4.15 -3.86 3.36
C VAL A 91 3.89 -4.71 4.59
N SER A 92 4.16 -6.01 4.47
CA SER A 92 4.05 -7.01 5.54
C SER A 92 5.45 -7.53 5.90
N ASP A 93 5.68 -7.76 7.19
CA ASP A 93 6.93 -8.32 7.70
C ASP A 93 6.92 -9.84 7.57
N ALA A 94 7.90 -10.37 6.84
CA ALA A 94 8.35 -11.76 6.88
C ALA A 94 7.35 -12.85 7.33
N GLY A 95 6.48 -13.33 6.42
CA GLY A 95 5.84 -14.64 6.56
C GLY A 95 4.56 -14.89 5.77
N THR A 96 4.67 -15.01 4.44
CA THR A 96 3.57 -15.37 3.50
C THR A 96 2.35 -14.44 3.55
N PRO A 97 2.18 -13.57 2.53
CA PRO A 97 0.91 -12.86 2.31
C PRO A 97 -0.27 -13.83 2.41
N ALA A 98 -1.23 -13.52 3.28
CA ALA A 98 -2.49 -14.25 3.50
C ALA A 98 -2.51 -15.48 4.45
N VAL A 99 -1.51 -15.67 5.33
CA VAL A 99 -1.57 -16.71 6.38
C VAL A 99 -1.90 -16.14 7.78
N SER A 100 -1.56 -14.88 8.06
CA SER A 100 -1.98 -14.13 9.27
C SER A 100 -1.71 -12.63 9.12
N ASP A 101 -2.10 -12.06 7.97
CA ASP A 101 -1.82 -10.65 7.66
C ASP A 101 -3.04 -9.76 7.92
N PRO A 102 -2.90 -8.67 8.69
CA PRO A 102 -3.93 -7.63 8.80
C PRO A 102 -4.26 -6.97 7.44
N GLY A 103 -3.40 -7.19 6.45
CA GLY A 103 -3.57 -6.76 5.06
C GLY A 103 -4.76 -7.36 4.31
N ALA A 104 -5.28 -8.52 4.73
CA ALA A 104 -6.35 -9.22 4.02
C ALA A 104 -7.64 -8.38 3.95
N ASP A 105 -7.97 -7.66 5.02
CA ASP A 105 -9.17 -6.84 5.10
C ASP A 105 -9.11 -5.64 4.14
N LEU A 106 -7.96 -4.95 4.06
CA LEU A 106 -7.77 -3.87 3.09
C LEU A 106 -7.80 -4.37 1.64
N VAL A 107 -7.25 -5.55 1.36
CA VAL A 107 -7.30 -6.16 0.02
C VAL A 107 -8.75 -6.51 -0.36
N ALA A 108 -9.50 -7.13 0.55
CA ALA A 108 -10.91 -7.45 0.31
C ALA A 108 -11.75 -6.18 0.10
N LEU A 109 -11.50 -5.14 0.90
CA LEU A 109 -12.16 -3.85 0.80
C LEU A 109 -11.84 -3.15 -0.53
N ALA A 110 -10.57 -3.10 -0.93
CA ALA A 110 -10.14 -2.56 -2.22
C ALA A 110 -10.78 -3.31 -3.40
N ALA A 111 -10.75 -4.65 -3.38
CA ALA A 111 -11.37 -5.48 -4.40
C ALA A 111 -12.89 -5.25 -4.49
N SER A 112 -13.57 -5.08 -3.36
CA SER A 112 -15.02 -4.77 -3.33
C SER A 112 -15.35 -3.39 -3.93
N ALA A 113 -14.38 -2.47 -3.92
CA ALA A 113 -14.49 -1.13 -4.49
C ALA A 113 -14.03 -1.04 -5.95
N GLY A 114 -13.59 -2.16 -6.56
CA GLY A 114 -13.09 -2.18 -7.93
C GLY A 114 -11.68 -1.62 -8.11
N VAL A 115 -10.87 -1.68 -7.05
CA VAL A 115 -9.45 -1.30 -7.01
C VAL A 115 -8.57 -2.55 -7.10
#